data_AF-A0AAV5VL92-F1
#
_entry.id   AF-A0AAV5VL92-F1
#
_cell.length_a   1.000
_cell.length_b   1.000
_cell.length_c   1.000
_cell.angle_alpha   90.00
_cell.angle_beta   90.00
_cell.angle_gamma   90.00
#
_symmetry.space_group_name_H-M   'P 1'
#
loop_
_entity.id
_entity.type
_entity.pdbx_description
1 polymer ?
#
loop_
_entity_poly.entity_id
_entity_poly.type
_entity_poly.pdbx_seq_one_letter_code
_entity_poly.pdbx_strand_id
1 'polypeptide(L)'
;IDFRMASKSFRFAASFVNRNPRNADLMGVSRKPEGWQLEQKNHLRRCIYRVELVQGRSQQVGRIVHHQNGVVLEASTAEPAIASQLYSRVDTSAALNIGRVLAQRCLQSGIHFVMPSASEEERSNSEHQGAFFTALEEGGLRLNELEPIKQSVATDSRSTWRPFEVKHTREDKLDELPGYY
;
A
#
# COMPACT_ATOMS: atom_id res chain seq x y z
N ILE A 1 59.52 -16.26 4.22
CA ILE A 1 58.46 -16.35 5.26
C ILE A 1 57.19 -16.73 4.52
N ASP A 2 56.88 -18.03 4.47
CA ASP A 2 55.69 -18.55 3.80
C ASP A 2 54.44 -18.21 4.61
N PHE A 3 53.63 -17.29 4.09
CA PHE A 3 52.32 -17.02 4.66
C PHE A 3 51.35 -18.13 4.23
N ARG A 4 51.32 -19.24 4.98
CA ARG A 4 50.20 -20.18 4.93
C ARG A 4 48.98 -19.49 5.54
N MET A 5 48.20 -18.78 4.71
CA MET A 5 46.86 -18.38 5.10
C MET A 5 46.03 -19.64 5.32
N ALA A 6 45.72 -19.95 6.58
CA ALA A 6 44.75 -20.97 6.92
C ALA A 6 43.41 -20.60 6.26
N SER A 7 43.02 -21.36 5.24
CA SER A 7 41.70 -21.28 4.62
C SER A 7 40.65 -21.58 5.68
N LYS A 8 40.04 -20.54 6.26
CA LYS A 8 38.85 -20.69 7.08
C LYS A 8 37.72 -21.15 6.15
N SER A 9 37.27 -22.38 6.31
CA SER A 9 36.10 -22.90 5.61
C SER A 9 34.85 -22.18 6.13
N PHE A 10 34.27 -21.32 5.29
CA PHE A 10 32.99 -20.69 5.58
C PHE A 10 31.89 -21.74 5.49
N ARG A 11 31.20 -21.98 6.62
CA ARG A 11 30.01 -22.83 6.66
C ARG A 11 28.80 -21.98 6.31
N PHE A 12 28.26 -22.17 5.10
CA PHE A 12 27.01 -21.55 4.69
C PHE A 12 25.83 -22.43 5.09
N ALA A 13 24.73 -21.79 5.50
CA ALA A 13 23.47 -22.49 5.68
C ALA A 13 22.87 -22.84 4.31
N ALA A 14 22.29 -24.03 4.18
CA ALA A 14 21.61 -24.43 2.94
C ALA A 14 20.31 -23.64 2.68
N SER A 15 19.72 -23.04 3.71
CA SER A 15 18.52 -22.20 3.61
C SER A 15 18.63 -20.98 4.53
N PHE A 16 18.04 -19.86 4.09
CA PHE A 16 17.96 -18.62 4.84
C PHE A 16 16.50 -18.25 5.06
N VAL A 17 16.09 -18.11 6.32
CA VAL A 17 14.73 -17.74 6.70
C VAL A 17 14.73 -16.30 7.18
N ASN A 18 14.17 -15.40 6.37
CA ASN A 18 13.95 -14.02 6.78
C ASN A 18 12.64 -13.91 7.57
N ARG A 19 12.70 -13.34 8.77
CA ARG A 19 11.53 -13.11 9.64
C ARG A 19 10.99 -11.68 9.58
N ASN A 20 11.61 -10.79 8.82
CA ASN A 20 11.14 -9.42 8.67
C ASN A 20 9.83 -9.41 7.84
N PRO A 21 8.70 -8.97 8.42
CA PRO A 21 7.42 -8.95 7.70
C PRO A 21 7.44 -8.04 6.48
N ARG A 22 8.22 -6.95 6.51
CA ARG A 22 8.29 -5.95 5.42
C ARG A 22 9.17 -6.37 4.26
N ASN A 23 9.95 -7.44 4.40
CA ASN A 23 10.89 -7.85 3.36
C ASN A 23 10.18 -8.23 2.05
N ALA A 24 9.07 -8.95 2.13
CA ALA A 24 8.31 -9.36 0.95
C ALA A 24 7.70 -8.15 0.22
N ASP A 25 7.23 -7.15 0.98
CA ASP A 25 6.64 -5.92 0.42
C ASP A 25 7.70 -5.11 -0.32
N LEU A 26 8.87 -4.91 0.30
CA LEU A 26 9.98 -4.15 -0.28
C LEU A 26 10.55 -4.81 -1.54
N MET A 27 10.56 -6.14 -1.58
CA MET A 27 10.99 -6.91 -2.75
C MET A 27 9.91 -7.00 -3.85
N GLY A 28 8.69 -6.50 -3.59
CA GLY A 28 7.57 -6.63 -4.53
C GLY A 28 7.07 -8.07 -4.71
N VAL A 29 7.43 -8.98 -3.80
CA VAL A 29 7.01 -10.40 -3.82
C VAL A 29 5.72 -10.58 -3.02
N SER A 30 5.37 -9.64 -2.16
CA SER A 30 4.12 -9.71 -1.37
C SER A 30 2.90 -9.79 -2.30
N ARG A 31 2.01 -10.76 -2.02
CA ARG A 31 0.77 -10.91 -2.77
C ARG A 31 -0.18 -9.80 -2.35
N LYS A 32 -0.57 -8.96 -3.31
CA LYS A 32 -1.63 -7.99 -3.08
C LYS A 32 -2.95 -8.72 -2.77
N PRO A 33 -3.76 -8.21 -1.85
CA PRO A 33 -5.14 -8.66 -1.70
C PRO A 33 -5.86 -8.53 -3.07
N GLU A 34 -6.30 -9.65 -3.63
CA GLU A 34 -7.04 -9.71 -4.90
C GLU A 34 -8.50 -10.06 -4.66
N GLY A 35 -9.39 -9.53 -5.51
CA GLY A 35 -10.83 -9.69 -5.38
C GLY A 35 -11.55 -8.34 -5.43
N TRP A 36 -12.78 -8.31 -4.90
CA TRP A 36 -13.60 -7.10 -4.75
C TRP A 36 -13.88 -6.34 -6.06
N GLN A 37 -13.91 -7.03 -7.20
CA GLN A 37 -14.15 -6.40 -8.51
C GLN A 37 -15.47 -5.63 -8.57
N LEU A 38 -16.46 -6.04 -7.77
CA LEU A 38 -17.79 -5.42 -7.68
C LEU A 38 -17.86 -4.24 -6.71
N GLU A 39 -16.82 -3.98 -5.91
CA GLU A 39 -16.81 -2.88 -4.93
C GLU A 39 -16.30 -1.59 -5.58
N GLN A 40 -16.98 -0.47 -5.34
CA GLN A 40 -16.64 0.82 -5.95
C GLN A 40 -15.22 1.28 -5.59
N LYS A 41 -14.80 1.09 -4.34
CA LYS A 41 -13.47 1.45 -3.84
C LYS A 41 -12.52 0.25 -3.77
N ASN A 42 -12.59 -0.65 -4.75
CA ASN A 42 -11.78 -1.87 -4.78
C ASN A 42 -10.26 -1.62 -4.74
N HIS A 43 -9.79 -0.53 -5.35
CA HIS A 43 -8.38 -0.15 -5.40
C HIS A 43 -7.78 0.08 -4.00
N LEU A 44 -8.61 0.47 -3.02
CA LEU A 44 -8.22 0.65 -1.63
C LEU A 44 -8.05 -0.66 -0.89
N ARG A 45 -8.75 -1.71 -1.32
CA ARG A 45 -8.60 -3.05 -0.78
C ARG A 45 -7.51 -3.83 -1.49
N ARG A 46 -7.12 -3.43 -2.70
CA ARG A 46 -6.15 -4.10 -3.57
C ARG A 46 -4.75 -3.50 -3.51
N CYS A 47 -4.37 -2.93 -2.37
CA CYS A 47 -3.06 -2.33 -2.14
C CYS A 47 -2.44 -2.81 -0.83
N ILE A 48 -1.11 -2.73 -0.72
CA ILE A 48 -0.38 -3.10 0.50
C ILE A 48 -0.45 -1.95 1.51
N TYR A 49 -0.05 -0.75 1.11
CA TYR A 49 -0.12 0.47 1.92
C TYR A 49 -1.08 1.47 1.28
N ARG A 50 -1.98 2.02 2.09
CA ARG A 50 -2.84 3.15 1.71
C ARG A 50 -2.71 4.29 2.69
N VAL A 51 -2.92 5.50 2.20
CA VAL A 51 -2.91 6.72 2.99
C VAL A 51 -4.29 7.36 3.03
N GLU A 52 -4.72 7.74 4.23
CA GLU A 52 -6.04 8.29 4.52
C GLU A 52 -5.92 9.58 5.30
N LEU A 53 -6.70 10.60 4.92
CA LEU A 53 -6.93 11.78 5.74
C LEU A 53 -8.31 11.64 6.40
N VAL A 54 -8.31 11.44 7.71
CA VAL A 54 -9.52 11.38 8.54
C VAL A 54 -9.79 12.76 9.10
N GLN A 55 -10.87 13.38 8.66
CA GLN A 55 -11.31 14.69 9.12
C GLN A 55 -12.36 14.51 10.21
N GLY A 56 -12.01 14.88 11.45
CA GLY A 56 -12.92 14.95 12.58
C GLY A 56 -13.39 16.37 12.84
N ARG A 57 -14.34 16.54 13.78
CA ARG A 57 -14.90 17.85 14.14
C ARG A 57 -13.85 18.81 14.74
N SER A 58 -12.88 18.28 15.48
CA SER A 58 -11.91 19.07 16.25
C SER A 58 -10.46 18.77 15.90
N GLN A 59 -10.22 17.75 15.07
CA GLN A 59 -8.90 17.29 14.70
C GLN A 59 -8.93 16.65 13.31
N GLN A 60 -7.82 16.76 12.61
CA GLN A 60 -7.51 15.97 11.44
C GLN A 60 -6.39 14.97 11.75
N VAL A 61 -6.46 13.80 11.12
CA VAL A 61 -5.50 12.71 11.29
C VAL A 61 -5.12 12.13 9.93
N GLY A 62 -3.83 12.17 9.61
CA GLY A 62 -3.27 11.44 8.47
C GLY A 62 -2.82 10.05 8.92
N ARG A 63 -3.23 8.99 8.22
CA ARG A 63 -2.92 7.60 8.57
C ARG A 63 -2.36 6.83 7.40
N ILE A 64 -1.41 5.95 7.67
CA ILE A 64 -0.94 4.93 6.75
C ILE A 64 -1.43 3.59 7.26
N VAL A 65 -2.18 2.89 6.42
CA VAL A 65 -2.78 1.61 6.75
C VAL A 65 -2.17 0.53 5.86
N HIS A 66 -1.65 -0.51 6.50
CA HIS A 66 -1.26 -1.76 5.85
C HIS A 66 -2.46 -2.71 5.78
N HIS A 67 -2.63 -3.44 4.67
CA HIS A 67 -3.78 -4.32 4.45
C HIS A 67 -3.96 -5.41 5.52
N GLN A 68 -2.87 -5.93 6.08
CA GLN A 68 -2.91 -6.95 7.13
C GLN A 68 -2.69 -6.41 8.54
N ASN A 69 -1.86 -5.39 8.70
CA ASN A 69 -1.38 -4.95 10.03
C ASN A 69 -2.19 -3.78 10.59
N GLY A 70 -3.06 -3.18 9.78
CA GLY A 70 -3.80 -1.98 10.16
C GLY A 70 -2.93 -0.73 10.12
N VAL A 71 -3.14 0.21 11.04
CA VAL A 71 -2.44 1.51 11.04
C VAL A 71 -0.97 1.31 11.42
N VAL A 72 -0.05 1.68 10.52
CA VAL A 72 1.41 1.56 10.71
C VAL A 72 2.00 2.88 11.18
N LEU A 73 1.58 3.98 10.57
CA LEU A 73 1.98 5.33 10.94
C LEU A 73 0.76 6.21 11.00
N GLU A 74 0.77 7.15 11.93
CA GLU A 74 -0.22 8.20 12.03
C GLU A 74 0.44 9.53 12.32
N ALA A 75 -0.23 10.62 11.95
CA ALA A 75 0.08 11.97 12.33
C ALA A 75 -1.23 12.71 12.63
N SER A 76 -1.39 13.20 13.86
CA SER A 76 -2.61 13.88 14.29
C SER A 76 -2.34 15.33 14.72
N THR A 77 -3.26 16.23 14.37
CA THR A 77 -3.32 17.59 14.94
C THR A 77 -3.56 17.64 16.45
N ALA A 78 -3.95 16.52 17.07
CA ALA A 78 -4.02 16.41 18.53
C ALA A 78 -2.66 16.16 19.20
N GLU A 79 -1.63 15.77 18.44
CA GLU A 79 -0.29 15.60 18.99
C GLU A 79 0.25 16.94 19.50
N PRO A 80 0.73 17.04 20.75
CA PRO A 80 1.15 18.33 21.32
C PRO A 80 2.22 19.06 20.50
N ALA A 81 3.18 18.32 19.94
CA ALA A 81 4.27 18.88 19.13
C ALA A 81 3.78 19.53 17.83
N ILE A 82 2.72 18.98 17.24
CA ILE A 82 2.09 19.51 16.03
C ILE A 82 1.11 20.63 16.41
N ALA A 83 0.29 20.38 17.44
CA ALA A 83 -0.73 21.29 17.92
C ALA A 83 -0.16 22.65 18.37
N SER A 84 1.03 22.67 18.97
CA SER A 84 1.68 23.91 19.41
C SER A 84 2.15 24.79 18.25
N GLN A 85 2.33 24.22 17.06
CA GLN A 85 2.79 24.92 15.85
C GLN A 85 1.63 25.35 14.95
N LEU A 86 0.40 24.92 15.25
CA LEU A 86 -0.78 25.18 14.45
C LEU A 86 -1.68 26.24 15.10
N TYR A 87 -2.18 27.16 14.30
CA TYR A 87 -3.21 28.10 14.74
C TYR A 87 -4.58 27.43 14.89
N SER A 88 -4.93 26.55 13.94
CA SER A 88 -6.16 25.75 13.95
C SER A 88 -5.84 24.27 13.70
N ARG A 89 -6.70 23.38 14.21
CA ARG A 89 -6.55 21.92 14.04
C ARG A 89 -7.37 21.35 12.88
N VAL A 90 -8.17 22.19 12.23
CA VAL A 90 -9.20 21.77 11.26
C VAL A 90 -9.09 22.55 9.95
N ASP A 91 -8.21 23.53 9.86
CA ASP A 91 -8.00 24.30 8.63
C ASP A 91 -7.24 23.51 7.55
N THR A 92 -7.15 24.10 6.36
CA THR A 92 -6.37 23.56 5.24
C THR A 92 -4.86 23.57 5.54
N SER A 93 -4.39 24.52 6.33
CA SER A 93 -2.98 24.58 6.76
C SER A 93 -2.62 23.41 7.69
N ALA A 94 -3.52 22.98 8.58
CA ALA A 94 -3.37 21.76 9.36
C ALA A 94 -3.26 20.53 8.46
N ALA A 95 -4.12 20.39 7.45
CA ALA A 95 -4.08 19.28 6.50
C ALA A 95 -2.71 19.19 5.80
N LEU A 96 -2.24 20.34 5.30
CA LEU A 96 -0.94 20.46 4.62
C LEU A 96 0.22 20.08 5.55
N ASN A 97 0.24 20.62 6.77
CA ASN A 97 1.31 20.34 7.73
C ASN A 97 1.30 18.89 8.23
N ILE A 98 0.11 18.29 8.41
CA ILE A 98 -0.01 16.85 8.68
C ILE A 98 0.60 16.05 7.52
N GLY A 99 0.31 16.42 6.28
CA GLY A 99 0.89 15.79 5.09
C GLY A 99 2.43 15.82 5.11
N ARG A 100 3.03 16.96 5.44
CA ARG A 100 4.49 17.11 5.58
C ARG A 100 5.08 16.23 6.69
N VAL A 101 4.47 16.25 7.87
CA VAL A 101 4.94 15.45 9.02
C VAL A 101 4.79 13.97 8.73
N LEU A 102 3.66 13.55 8.17
CA LEU A 102 3.43 12.17 7.79
C LEU A 102 4.45 11.74 6.73
N ALA A 103 4.70 12.58 5.72
CA ALA A 103 5.69 12.27 4.69
C ALA A 103 7.08 12.02 5.25
N GLN A 104 7.52 12.89 6.16
CA GLN A 104 8.78 12.73 6.86
C GLN A 104 8.84 11.42 7.66
N ARG A 105 7.77 11.08 8.39
CA ARG A 105 7.66 9.81 9.14
C ARG A 105 7.73 8.61 8.21
N CYS A 106 7.07 8.65 7.05
CA CYS A 106 7.14 7.60 6.04
C CYS A 106 8.58 7.36 5.60
N LEU A 107 9.28 8.42 5.20
CA LEU A 107 10.65 8.33 4.68
C LEU A 107 11.61 7.80 5.75
N GLN A 108 11.49 8.28 7.00
CA GLN A 108 12.29 7.78 8.12
C GLN A 108 12.01 6.30 8.42
N SER A 109 10.79 5.83 8.18
CA SER A 109 10.40 4.43 8.33
C SER A 109 10.69 3.56 7.08
N GLY A 110 11.21 4.15 6.00
CA GLY A 110 11.44 3.45 4.72
C GLY A 110 10.16 3.07 3.96
N ILE A 111 9.07 3.82 4.14
CA ILE A 111 7.84 3.71 3.33
C ILE A 111 7.89 4.80 2.26
N HIS A 112 7.93 4.40 0.99
CA HIS A 112 8.05 5.32 -0.15
C HIS A 112 6.85 5.33 -1.09
N PHE A 113 6.09 4.23 -1.13
CA PHE A 113 4.98 4.01 -2.05
C PHE A 113 3.71 3.80 -1.23
N VAL A 114 2.67 4.57 -1.51
CA VAL A 114 1.36 4.48 -0.84
C VAL A 114 0.24 4.74 -1.83
N MET A 115 -0.87 4.03 -1.69
CA MET A 115 -2.07 4.31 -2.48
C MET A 115 -2.94 5.37 -1.79
N PRO A 116 -3.33 6.43 -2.48
CA PRO A 116 -4.21 7.45 -1.92
C PRO A 116 -5.64 6.90 -1.73
N SER A 117 -6.26 7.20 -0.59
CA SER A 117 -7.63 6.73 -0.31
C SER A 117 -8.74 7.53 -0.98
N ALA A 118 -8.47 8.79 -1.30
CA ALA A 118 -9.43 9.66 -1.97
C ALA A 118 -9.31 9.50 -3.48
N SER A 119 -10.41 9.56 -4.23
CA SER A 119 -10.35 9.64 -5.70
C SER A 119 -9.74 10.97 -6.16
N GLU A 120 -9.30 11.07 -7.42
CA GLU A 120 -8.79 12.33 -7.97
C GLU A 120 -9.84 13.47 -7.89
N GLU A 121 -11.11 13.13 -8.10
CA GLU A 121 -12.25 14.06 -7.95
C GLU A 121 -12.44 14.51 -6.49
N GLU A 122 -12.32 13.59 -5.52
CA GLU A 122 -12.41 13.94 -4.09
C GLU A 122 -11.25 14.87 -3.67
N ARG A 123 -10.07 14.74 -4.30
CA ARG A 123 -8.91 15.61 -4.05
C ARG A 123 -9.06 16.99 -4.67
N SER A 124 -9.68 17.11 -5.84
CA SER A 124 -9.93 18.41 -6.47
C SER A 124 -11.09 19.16 -5.82
N ASN A 125 -12.13 18.44 -5.36
CA ASN A 125 -13.29 19.05 -4.72
C ASN A 125 -13.02 19.55 -3.29
N SER A 126 -12.05 18.97 -2.58
CA SER A 126 -11.74 19.33 -1.19
C SER A 126 -10.34 19.93 -1.08
N GLU A 127 -10.28 21.23 -0.73
CA GLU A 127 -9.01 21.93 -0.51
C GLU A 127 -8.12 21.25 0.54
N HIS A 128 -8.74 20.65 1.56
CA HIS A 128 -8.02 19.91 2.62
C HIS A 128 -7.35 18.65 2.07
N GLN A 129 -8.09 17.86 1.28
CA GLN A 129 -7.54 16.64 0.66
C GLN A 129 -6.45 17.02 -0.33
N GLY A 130 -6.71 18.00 -1.21
CA GLY A 130 -5.73 18.50 -2.17
C GLY A 130 -4.42 18.91 -1.48
N ALA A 131 -4.50 19.81 -0.50
CA ALA A 131 -3.32 20.29 0.22
C ALA A 131 -2.55 19.17 0.95
N PHE A 132 -3.25 18.20 1.53
CA PHE A 132 -2.64 17.05 2.19
C PHE A 132 -1.89 16.15 1.20
N PHE A 133 -2.50 15.80 0.05
CA PHE A 133 -1.85 14.94 -0.94
C PHE A 133 -0.70 15.64 -1.67
N THR A 134 -0.84 16.93 -1.99
CA THR A 134 0.27 17.72 -2.53
C THR A 134 1.45 17.75 -1.56
N ALA A 135 1.21 17.93 -0.26
CA ALA A 135 2.27 17.91 0.74
C ALA A 135 2.97 16.54 0.86
N LEU A 136 2.25 15.43 0.63
CA LEU A 136 2.85 14.09 0.61
C LEU A 136 3.78 13.90 -0.59
N GLU A 137 3.35 14.36 -1.78
CA GLU A 137 4.14 14.29 -3.00
C GLU A 137 5.39 15.19 -2.92
N GLU A 138 5.24 16.43 -2.47
CA GLU A 138 6.36 17.34 -2.20
C GLU A 138 7.31 16.79 -1.15
N GLY A 139 6.77 16.07 -0.16
CA GLY A 139 7.53 15.35 0.86
C GLY A 139 8.26 14.11 0.35
N GLY A 140 8.15 13.76 -0.94
CA GLY A 140 8.88 12.68 -1.58
C GLY A 140 8.19 11.32 -1.57
N LEU A 141 6.91 11.24 -1.17
CA LEU A 141 6.13 10.02 -1.36
C LEU A 141 5.61 9.90 -2.77
N ARG A 142 5.55 8.66 -3.25
CA ARG A 142 4.92 8.34 -4.51
C ARG A 142 3.51 7.80 -4.23
N LEU A 143 2.49 8.49 -4.74
CA LEU A 143 1.09 8.13 -4.58
C LEU A 143 0.63 7.03 -5.55
N ASN A 144 1.56 6.15 -5.91
CA ASN A 144 1.31 4.95 -6.69
C ASN A 144 2.02 3.77 -6.04
N GLU A 145 1.44 2.60 -6.19
CA GLU A 145 2.07 1.37 -5.75
C GLU A 145 2.83 0.72 -6.91
N LEU A 146 3.97 0.11 -6.61
CA LEU A 146 4.67 -0.70 -7.59
C LEU A 146 3.86 -1.93 -7.95
N GLU A 147 3.97 -2.37 -9.20
CA GLU A 147 3.41 -3.65 -9.61
C GLU A 147 4.19 -4.78 -8.92
N PRO A 148 3.48 -5.72 -8.28
CA PRO A 148 4.13 -6.85 -7.64
C PRO A 148 4.64 -7.81 -8.72
N ILE A 149 5.70 -8.53 -8.40
CA ILE A 149 6.19 -9.62 -9.25
C ILE A 149 5.07 -10.66 -9.37
N LYS A 150 4.72 -11.01 -10.61
CA LYS A 150 3.67 -11.99 -10.88
C LYS A 150 4.03 -13.31 -10.22
N GLN A 151 3.16 -13.76 -9.31
CA GLN A 151 3.33 -15.02 -8.62
C GLN A 151 3.02 -16.18 -9.58
N SER A 152 3.99 -17.04 -9.81
CA SER A 152 3.84 -18.30 -10.53
C SER A 152 3.98 -19.47 -9.56
N VAL A 153 3.62 -20.69 -9.96
CA VAL A 153 3.86 -21.90 -9.14
C VAL A 153 5.35 -22.06 -8.78
N ALA A 154 6.26 -21.60 -9.65
CA ALA A 154 7.70 -21.62 -9.37
C ALA A 154 8.11 -20.58 -8.31
N THR A 155 7.34 -19.50 -8.17
CA THR A 155 7.59 -18.40 -7.22
C THR A 155 6.90 -18.64 -5.88
N ASP A 156 5.65 -19.12 -5.91
CA ASP A 156 4.85 -19.48 -4.76
C ASP A 156 4.29 -20.89 -4.94
N SER A 157 4.85 -21.84 -4.18
CA SER A 157 4.43 -23.25 -4.17
C SER A 157 3.01 -23.45 -3.63
N ARG A 158 2.44 -22.45 -2.93
CA ARG A 158 1.05 -22.47 -2.46
C ARG A 158 0.06 -22.01 -3.52
N SER A 159 0.53 -21.45 -4.63
CA SER A 159 -0.32 -21.06 -5.76
C SER A 159 -0.80 -22.30 -6.50
N THR A 160 -1.96 -22.84 -6.10
CA THR A 160 -2.58 -24.02 -6.74
C THR A 160 -3.46 -23.67 -7.93
N TRP A 161 -3.90 -22.41 -8.05
CA TRP A 161 -4.82 -21.99 -9.10
C TRP A 161 -4.06 -21.46 -10.33
N ARG A 162 -4.26 -22.12 -11.47
CA ARG A 162 -3.84 -21.59 -12.78
C ARG A 162 -5.09 -21.07 -13.50
N PRO A 163 -5.12 -19.80 -13.93
CA PRO A 163 -6.14 -19.37 -14.88
C PRO A 163 -5.97 -20.23 -16.14
N PHE A 164 -6.94 -21.09 -16.41
CA PHE A 164 -7.07 -21.73 -17.71
C PHE A 164 -8.00 -20.86 -18.55
N GLU A 165 -7.70 -20.77 -19.83
CA GLU A 165 -8.58 -20.09 -20.78
C GLU A 165 -9.91 -20.86 -20.84
N VAL A 166 -10.99 -20.27 -20.31
CA VAL A 166 -12.33 -20.86 -20.41
C VAL A 166 -12.79 -20.65 -21.84
N LYS A 167 -12.67 -21.69 -22.66
CA LYS A 167 -13.24 -21.69 -24.00
C LYS A 167 -14.74 -21.94 -23.87
N HIS A 168 -15.54 -20.88 -23.96
CA HIS A 168 -16.99 -20.99 -23.98
C HIS A 168 -17.40 -21.93 -25.13
N THR A 169 -18.08 -23.01 -24.78
CA THR A 169 -18.61 -23.96 -25.77
C THR A 169 -20.04 -23.56 -26.11
N ARG A 170 -20.56 -24.02 -27.25
CA ARG A 170 -21.94 -23.74 -27.69
C ARG A 170 -23.00 -24.12 -26.64
N GLU A 171 -22.66 -25.05 -25.74
CA GLU A 171 -23.49 -25.51 -24.62
C GLU A 171 -23.62 -24.49 -23.47
N ASP A 172 -22.66 -23.57 -23.30
CA ASP A 172 -22.71 -22.52 -22.26
C ASP A 172 -23.70 -21.40 -22.61
N LYS A 173 -24.11 -21.30 -23.89
CA LYS A 173 -25.10 -20.35 -24.38
C LYS A 173 -26.51 -20.95 -24.32
N LEU A 174 -27.03 -21.12 -23.11
CA LEU A 174 -28.41 -21.56 -22.88
C LEU A 174 -29.45 -20.62 -23.53
N ASP A 175 -29.09 -19.35 -23.75
CA ASP A 175 -29.92 -18.30 -24.35
C ASP A 175 -30.15 -18.49 -25.86
N GLU A 176 -29.30 -19.29 -26.53
CA GLU A 176 -29.39 -19.60 -27.97
C GLU A 176 -30.08 -20.95 -28.23
N LEU A 177 -30.46 -21.70 -27.19
CA LEU A 177 -31.28 -22.89 -27.36
C LEU A 177 -32.70 -22.43 -27.72
N PRO A 178 -33.25 -22.82 -28.88
CA PRO A 178 -34.64 -22.52 -29.18
C PRO A 178 -35.50 -23.11 -28.06
N GLY A 179 -36.17 -22.23 -27.31
CA GLY A 179 -37.15 -22.62 -26.33
C GLY A 179 -38.18 -23.51 -27.02
N TYR A 180 -38.31 -24.74 -26.54
CA TYR A 180 -39.46 -25.56 -26.84
C TYR A 180 -40.67 -24.90 -26.14
N TYR A 181 -41.31 -23.97 -26.85
CA TYR A 181 -42.74 -23.72 -26.72
C TYR A 181 -43.51 -24.83 -27.44
#